data_AF-A0A3D5RKR7-F1
#
_entry.id   AF-A0A3D5RKR7-F1
#
_cell.length_a   1.000
_cell.length_b   1.000
_cell.length_c   1.000
_cell.angle_alpha   90.00
_cell.angle_beta   90.00
_cell.angle_gamma   90.00
#
_symmetry.space_group_name_H-M   'P 1'
#
loop_
_entity.id
_entity.type
_entity.pdbx_description
1 polymer ?
#
loop_
_entity_poly.entity_id
_entity_poly.type
_entity_poly.pdbx_seq_one_letter_code
_entity_poly.pdbx_strand_id
1 'polypeptide(L)'
;MNEKTKNVSPLIRTDLAYDDYEFYQNQGISDFENSKYQVFDIPIFKSIVGKKASETIGKKEGTYYTVDLTELNIHDSKTIENVEKALASVLKDCLEENKLLGKKAFVVGLGNENVTPDAIGPYVIDNTIVTRHLAINNTLSEGFSNVSAMSPGVMGTTGIETYDVISTMSDKIGADFVIIVDALATNSIKRINKTIQITDTGIKPGSGVGNKRKEISYDTINKPVIAIGIPTVVDATTITVDTIQMVLKYLNLAMNNGTSKANNITMEPVKEDLTNSHPSNDTNVAFFGNFGNLSETEQRTLVEEVLTPQGYNLMVTPKEIDMEVEDLSKIIANSLNIALHPGLFNGYTS
;
A
#
# COMPACT_ATOMS: atom_id res chain seq x y z
N MET A 1 -17.02 5.07 -39.31
CA MET A 1 -18.26 4.77 -38.55
C MET A 1 -17.81 4.38 -37.16
N ASN A 2 -18.29 5.11 -36.16
CA ASN A 2 -17.68 5.33 -34.86
C ASN A 2 -17.34 4.06 -34.07
N GLU A 3 -16.08 3.93 -33.67
CA GLU A 3 -15.69 3.09 -32.53
C GLU A 3 -14.85 3.90 -31.55
N LYS A 4 -15.31 3.90 -30.30
CA LYS A 4 -14.56 4.10 -29.05
C LYS A 4 -14.21 5.53 -28.66
N THR A 5 -15.23 6.28 -28.23
CA THR A 5 -15.13 6.95 -26.92
C THR A 5 -15.08 5.87 -25.84
N LYS A 6 -13.90 5.28 -25.62
CA LYS A 6 -13.65 4.57 -24.36
C LYS A 6 -13.62 5.66 -23.29
N ASN A 7 -14.55 5.56 -22.33
CA ASN A 7 -14.42 6.26 -21.05
C ASN A 7 -13.01 5.98 -20.52
N VAL A 8 -12.19 7.02 -20.50
CA VAL A 8 -10.86 7.00 -19.94
C VAL A 8 -11.06 6.89 -18.43
N SER A 9 -11.07 5.66 -17.91
CA SER A 9 -10.91 5.37 -16.49
C SER A 9 -9.65 6.10 -15.98
N PRO A 10 -9.59 6.56 -14.73
CA PRO A 10 -8.42 7.30 -14.24
C PRO A 10 -7.17 6.45 -14.46
N LEU A 11 -6.25 6.90 -15.31
CA LEU A 11 -5.02 6.20 -15.71
C LEU A 11 -3.96 6.10 -14.59
N ILE A 12 -4.35 6.44 -13.37
CA ILE A 12 -3.49 6.44 -12.19
C ILE A 12 -4.08 5.40 -11.24
N ARG A 13 -3.60 4.17 -11.32
CA ARG A 13 -4.09 3.07 -10.48
C ARG A 13 -3.17 2.92 -9.28
N THR A 14 -3.60 3.42 -8.13
CA THR A 14 -2.93 3.23 -6.83
C THR A 14 -3.83 2.43 -5.90
N ASP A 15 -3.23 1.47 -5.18
CA ASP A 15 -3.98 0.70 -4.19
C ASP A 15 -4.13 1.47 -2.85
N LEU A 16 -3.48 2.64 -2.71
CA LEU A 16 -3.56 3.49 -1.53
C LEU A 16 -4.73 4.49 -1.58
N ALA A 17 -5.56 4.52 -0.54
CA ALA A 17 -6.72 5.41 -0.42
C ALA A 17 -6.32 6.86 -0.16
N TYR A 18 -5.22 7.08 0.57
CA TYR A 18 -4.72 8.42 0.84
C TYR A 18 -4.19 9.12 -0.41
N ASP A 19 -3.60 8.39 -1.36
CA ASP A 19 -3.16 8.94 -2.65
C ASP A 19 -4.34 9.51 -3.45
N ASP A 20 -5.44 8.77 -3.50
CA ASP A 20 -6.67 9.23 -4.15
C ASP A 20 -7.24 10.45 -3.41
N TYR A 21 -7.17 10.49 -2.09
CA TYR A 21 -7.56 11.66 -1.32
C TYR A 21 -6.74 12.90 -1.71
N GLU A 22 -5.41 12.81 -1.74
CA GLU A 22 -4.54 13.92 -2.14
C GLU A 22 -4.82 14.38 -3.58
N PHE A 23 -5.07 13.43 -4.49
CA PHE A 23 -5.38 13.73 -5.88
C PHE A 23 -6.73 14.44 -6.06
N TYR A 24 -7.77 13.96 -5.36
CA TYR A 24 -9.14 14.47 -5.48
C TYR A 24 -9.49 15.58 -4.49
N GLN A 25 -8.57 15.97 -3.58
CA GLN A 25 -8.81 16.99 -2.55
C GLN A 25 -9.34 18.30 -3.13
N ASN A 26 -8.82 18.72 -4.29
CA ASN A 26 -9.23 19.95 -4.97
C ASN A 26 -10.57 19.84 -5.71
N GLN A 27 -11.09 18.63 -5.90
CA GLN A 27 -12.33 18.36 -6.64
C GLN A 27 -13.55 18.25 -5.72
N GLY A 28 -13.35 18.20 -4.40
CA GLY A 28 -14.45 18.25 -3.41
C GLY A 28 -15.43 17.08 -3.54
N ILE A 29 -14.92 15.84 -3.56
CA ILE A 29 -15.75 14.64 -3.64
C ILE A 29 -16.65 14.55 -2.39
N SER A 30 -17.96 14.39 -2.61
CA SER A 30 -18.92 14.14 -1.53
C SER A 30 -18.71 12.76 -0.91
N ASP A 31 -18.87 12.67 0.41
CA ASP A 31 -18.72 11.44 1.20
C ASP A 31 -17.29 10.86 1.17
N PHE A 32 -16.27 11.73 1.05
CA PHE A 32 -14.87 11.35 1.24
C PHE A 32 -14.23 12.20 2.33
N GLU A 33 -14.12 11.63 3.53
CA GLU A 33 -13.57 12.33 4.69
C GLU A 33 -12.17 11.81 5.01
N ASN A 34 -11.27 12.70 5.42
CA ASN A 34 -9.95 12.33 5.91
C ASN A 34 -9.67 13.05 7.23
N SER A 35 -9.21 12.29 8.22
CA SER A 35 -8.72 12.83 9.48
C SER A 35 -7.28 12.40 9.71
N LYS A 36 -6.47 13.35 10.17
CA LYS A 36 -5.06 13.13 10.51
C LYS A 36 -4.88 13.18 12.02
N TYR A 37 -4.21 12.18 12.57
CA TYR A 37 -3.81 12.14 13.97
C TYR A 37 -2.41 11.50 14.10
N GLN A 38 -1.87 11.49 15.31
CA GLN A 38 -0.58 10.89 15.59
C GLN A 38 -0.70 9.87 16.71
N VAL A 39 0.01 8.76 16.57
CA VAL A 39 0.12 7.71 17.57
C VAL A 39 1.61 7.39 17.72
N PHE A 40 2.18 7.51 18.92
CA PHE A 40 3.63 7.37 19.17
C PHE A 40 4.51 8.18 18.21
N ASP A 41 4.15 9.46 17.96
CA ASP A 41 4.81 10.38 17.01
C ASP A 41 4.73 9.98 15.53
N ILE A 42 3.93 8.96 15.20
CA ILE A 42 3.76 8.48 13.82
C ILE A 42 2.46 9.04 13.24
N PRO A 43 2.52 9.70 12.05
CA PRO A 43 1.35 10.23 11.38
C PRO A 43 0.45 9.12 10.85
N ILE A 44 -0.82 9.17 11.24
CA ILE A 44 -1.88 8.27 10.78
C ILE A 44 -2.95 9.10 10.06
N PHE A 45 -3.35 8.64 8.88
CA PHE A 45 -4.44 9.22 8.10
C PHE A 45 -5.60 8.23 8.03
N LYS A 46 -6.76 8.57 8.62
CA LYS A 46 -8.00 7.80 8.53
C LYS A 46 -8.88 8.41 7.45
N SER A 47 -9.04 7.69 6.35
CA SER A 47 -9.91 8.05 5.23
C SER A 47 -11.19 7.21 5.28
N ILE A 48 -12.34 7.87 5.28
CA ILE A 48 -13.66 7.23 5.23
C ILE A 48 -14.21 7.43 3.83
N VAL A 49 -14.40 6.33 3.11
CA VAL A 49 -14.94 6.31 1.75
C VAL A 49 -16.41 5.92 1.82
N GLY A 50 -17.29 6.86 1.53
CA GLY A 50 -18.72 6.62 1.37
C GLY A 50 -19.09 6.16 -0.03
N LYS A 51 -20.38 5.89 -0.24
CA LYS A 51 -20.90 5.29 -1.48
C LYS A 51 -20.62 6.11 -2.76
N LYS A 52 -20.77 7.44 -2.70
CA LYS A 52 -20.50 8.32 -3.85
C LYS A 52 -19.01 8.46 -4.15
N ALA A 53 -18.20 8.52 -3.10
CA ALA A 53 -16.75 8.53 -3.23
C ALA A 53 -16.26 7.22 -3.87
N SER A 54 -16.80 6.09 -3.43
CA SER A 54 -16.52 4.75 -3.97
C SER A 54 -16.70 4.66 -5.49
N GLU A 55 -17.81 5.17 -6.03
CA GLU A 55 -18.06 5.20 -7.48
C GLU A 55 -17.08 6.09 -8.25
N THR A 56 -16.55 7.13 -7.61
CA THR A 56 -15.66 8.11 -8.24
C THR A 56 -14.20 7.66 -8.21
N ILE A 57 -13.72 7.18 -7.05
CA ILE A 57 -12.33 6.79 -6.83
C ILE A 57 -12.08 5.31 -7.16
N GLY A 58 -13.14 4.51 -7.32
CA GLY A 58 -13.02 3.08 -7.64
C GLY A 58 -12.56 2.21 -6.48
N LYS A 59 -12.69 2.68 -5.23
CA LYS A 59 -12.44 1.92 -3.99
C LYS A 59 -13.75 1.60 -3.30
N LYS A 60 -13.77 0.56 -2.48
CA LYS A 60 -15.00 0.16 -1.78
C LYS A 60 -15.36 1.14 -0.66
N GLU A 61 -16.64 1.14 -0.31
CA GLU A 61 -17.13 1.87 0.84
C GLU A 61 -16.57 1.23 2.12
N GLY A 62 -16.01 2.06 3.00
CA GLY A 62 -15.47 1.65 4.29
C GLY A 62 -14.34 2.56 4.77
N THR A 63 -13.52 2.02 5.65
CA THR A 63 -12.49 2.78 6.36
C THR A 63 -11.10 2.35 5.90
N TYR A 64 -10.23 3.32 5.68
CA TYR A 64 -8.85 3.13 5.27
C TYR A 64 -7.93 3.92 6.21
N TYR A 65 -7.07 3.21 6.94
CA TYR A 65 -6.01 3.82 7.75
C TYR A 65 -4.72 3.74 6.97
N THR A 66 -4.01 4.86 6.87
CA THR A 66 -2.68 4.94 6.25
C THR A 66 -1.69 5.34 7.32
N VAL A 67 -0.79 4.42 7.67
CA VAL A 67 0.35 4.65 8.55
C VAL A 67 1.51 5.12 7.68
N ASP A 68 1.94 6.36 7.89
CA ASP A 68 2.97 6.99 7.08
C ASP A 68 4.34 6.94 7.78
N LEU A 69 5.31 6.34 7.09
CA LEU A 69 6.66 6.07 7.58
C LEU A 69 7.72 6.85 6.80
N THR A 70 7.35 7.81 5.95
CA THR A 70 8.29 8.49 5.02
C THR A 70 9.44 9.20 5.73
N GLU A 71 9.16 9.83 6.87
CA GLU A 71 10.15 10.59 7.66
C GLU A 71 10.84 9.73 8.73
N LEU A 72 10.61 8.42 8.74
CA LEU A 72 11.11 7.52 9.78
C LEU A 72 12.35 6.75 9.33
N ASN A 73 13.33 6.67 10.22
CA ASN A 73 14.47 5.78 10.05
C ASN A 73 14.14 4.40 10.64
N ILE A 74 13.77 3.47 9.76
CA ILE A 74 13.31 2.12 10.13
C ILE A 74 14.47 1.23 10.66
N HIS A 75 15.71 1.74 10.74
CA HIS A 75 16.84 1.02 11.35
C HIS A 75 17.08 1.36 12.82
N ASP A 76 16.39 2.36 13.37
CA ASP A 76 16.48 2.69 14.80
C ASP A 76 15.51 1.82 15.61
N SER A 77 16.04 1.05 16.58
CA SER A 77 15.23 0.08 17.36
C SER A 77 14.07 0.73 18.10
N LYS A 78 14.23 1.98 18.56
CA LYS A 78 13.15 2.69 19.25
C LYS A 78 12.06 3.14 18.27
N THR A 79 12.45 3.57 17.09
CA THR A 79 11.52 3.90 16.00
C THR A 79 10.73 2.65 15.58
N ILE A 80 11.38 1.49 15.43
CA ILE A 80 10.69 0.21 15.15
C ILE A 80 9.63 -0.09 16.21
N GLU A 81 9.98 -0.02 17.49
CA GLU A 81 9.04 -0.30 18.59
C GLU A 81 7.83 0.68 18.56
N ASN A 82 8.08 1.96 18.28
CA ASN A 82 7.01 2.95 18.15
C ASN A 82 6.09 2.64 16.95
N VAL A 83 6.66 2.23 15.81
CA VAL A 83 5.89 1.80 14.63
C VAL A 83 5.05 0.57 14.95
N GLU A 84 5.62 -0.42 15.62
CA GLU A 84 4.91 -1.64 16.02
C GLU A 84 3.69 -1.30 16.89
N LYS A 85 3.87 -0.43 17.88
CA LYS A 85 2.80 0.01 18.79
C LYS A 85 1.75 0.86 18.09
N ALA A 86 2.16 1.79 17.23
CA ALA A 86 1.24 2.63 16.47
C ALA A 86 0.37 1.79 15.53
N LEU A 87 0.99 0.89 14.77
CA LEU A 87 0.29 -0.02 13.86
C LEU A 87 -0.63 -0.98 14.64
N ALA A 88 -0.18 -1.49 15.79
CA ALA A 88 -1.03 -2.32 16.66
C ALA A 88 -2.23 -1.56 17.20
N SER A 89 -2.07 -0.28 17.59
CA SER A 89 -3.18 0.57 18.03
C SER A 89 -4.20 0.75 16.91
N VAL A 90 -3.75 1.04 15.69
CA VAL A 90 -4.64 1.21 14.52
C VAL A 90 -5.38 -0.09 14.20
N LEU A 91 -4.69 -1.23 14.23
CA LEU A 91 -5.32 -2.55 14.04
C LEU A 91 -6.37 -2.82 15.11
N LYS A 92 -6.07 -2.49 16.38
CA LYS A 92 -7.00 -2.66 17.49
C LYS A 92 -8.23 -1.79 17.31
N ASP A 93 -8.07 -0.51 16.96
CA ASP A 93 -9.18 0.41 16.68
C ASP A 93 -10.07 -0.16 15.55
N CYS A 94 -9.46 -0.64 14.47
CA CYS A 94 -10.17 -1.27 13.35
C CYS A 94 -10.95 -2.53 13.80
N LEU A 95 -10.35 -3.37 14.66
CA LEU A 95 -10.99 -4.56 15.22
C LEU A 95 -12.14 -4.21 16.18
N GLU A 96 -12.01 -3.14 16.98
CA GLU A 96 -13.05 -2.65 17.90
C GLU A 96 -14.24 -2.08 17.14
N GLU A 97 -13.99 -1.21 16.15
CA GLU A 97 -15.02 -0.63 15.28
C GLU A 97 -15.84 -1.71 14.57
N ASN A 98 -15.19 -2.81 14.16
CA ASN A 98 -15.83 -3.96 13.52
C ASN A 98 -16.33 -5.05 14.48
N LYS A 99 -16.21 -4.85 15.81
CA LYS A 99 -16.63 -5.81 16.85
C LYS A 99 -15.99 -7.20 16.69
N LEU A 100 -14.70 -7.23 16.35
CA LEU A 100 -13.91 -8.44 16.09
C LEU A 100 -12.94 -8.80 17.22
N LEU A 101 -12.76 -7.91 18.18
CA LEU A 101 -11.80 -8.11 19.27
C LEU A 101 -12.12 -9.36 20.09
N GLY A 102 -11.12 -10.21 20.31
CA GLY A 102 -11.25 -11.49 21.02
C GLY A 102 -11.89 -12.64 20.23
N LYS A 103 -12.32 -12.41 18.98
CA LYS A 103 -12.87 -13.46 18.11
C LYS A 103 -11.77 -14.32 17.45
N LYS A 104 -12.16 -15.42 16.80
CA LYS A 104 -11.24 -16.33 16.10
C LYS A 104 -10.74 -15.71 14.81
N ALA A 105 -9.45 -15.42 14.74
CA ALA A 105 -8.81 -14.81 13.59
C ALA A 105 -8.21 -15.87 12.64
N PHE A 106 -8.36 -15.65 11.34
CA PHE A 106 -7.58 -16.33 10.31
C PHE A 106 -6.71 -15.32 9.56
N VAL A 107 -5.40 -15.37 9.79
CA VAL A 107 -4.43 -14.47 9.15
C VAL A 107 -3.90 -15.14 7.88
N VAL A 108 -3.94 -14.42 6.77
CA VAL A 108 -3.53 -14.93 5.46
C VAL A 108 -2.48 -14.02 4.87
N GLY A 109 -1.29 -14.55 4.62
CA GLY A 109 -0.22 -13.85 3.91
C GLY A 109 -0.32 -14.15 2.43
N LEU A 110 -0.70 -13.17 1.63
CA LEU A 110 -0.70 -13.29 0.17
C LEU A 110 0.67 -12.93 -0.38
N GLY A 111 1.04 -13.59 -1.47
CA GLY A 111 2.27 -13.29 -2.17
C GLY A 111 2.98 -14.51 -2.72
N ASN A 112 4.04 -14.24 -3.47
CA ASN A 112 4.97 -15.25 -3.93
C ASN A 112 6.32 -15.08 -3.23
N GLU A 113 6.68 -16.04 -2.38
CA GLU A 113 7.98 -16.09 -1.67
C GLU A 113 9.20 -15.98 -2.61
N ASN A 114 9.05 -16.37 -3.89
CA ASN A 114 10.13 -16.33 -4.88
C ASN A 114 10.34 -14.95 -5.52
N VAL A 115 9.46 -13.99 -5.22
CA VAL A 115 9.53 -12.62 -5.74
C VAL A 115 9.60 -11.70 -4.52
N THR A 116 10.80 -11.22 -4.16
CA THR A 116 11.02 -10.46 -2.92
C THR A 116 9.97 -9.38 -2.63
N PRO A 117 9.67 -8.43 -3.55
CA PRO A 117 8.68 -7.39 -3.24
C PRO A 117 7.25 -7.94 -3.02
N ASP A 118 6.96 -9.16 -3.47
CA ASP A 118 5.68 -9.85 -3.28
C ASP A 118 5.74 -10.86 -2.11
N ALA A 119 6.87 -11.02 -1.43
CA ALA A 119 7.07 -12.03 -0.38
C ALA A 119 6.62 -11.56 1.03
N ILE A 120 6.14 -10.32 1.15
CA ILE A 120 5.83 -9.72 2.46
C ILE A 120 4.76 -10.48 3.24
N GLY A 121 3.71 -10.96 2.57
CA GLY A 121 2.67 -11.76 3.21
C GLY A 121 3.22 -13.07 3.80
N PRO A 122 3.89 -13.93 3.01
CA PRO A 122 4.59 -15.11 3.52
C PRO A 122 5.48 -14.81 4.74
N TYR A 123 6.32 -13.77 4.68
CA TYR A 123 7.25 -13.45 5.78
C TYR A 123 6.54 -12.93 7.03
N VAL A 124 5.41 -12.23 6.89
CA VAL A 124 4.58 -11.85 8.04
C VAL A 124 4.02 -13.09 8.73
N ILE A 125 3.58 -14.10 7.96
CA ILE A 125 3.02 -15.33 8.51
C ILE A 125 4.09 -16.13 9.28
N ASP A 126 5.33 -16.16 8.81
CA ASP A 126 6.45 -16.84 9.49
C ASP A 126 6.73 -16.27 10.90
N ASN A 127 6.38 -15.00 11.13
CA ASN A 127 6.57 -14.30 12.40
C ASN A 127 5.25 -14.12 13.20
N THR A 128 4.13 -14.65 12.70
CA THR A 128 2.82 -14.54 13.36
C THR A 128 2.66 -15.61 14.44
N ILE A 129 2.25 -15.22 15.65
CA ILE A 129 1.98 -16.13 16.76
C ILE A 129 0.66 -16.87 16.49
N VAL A 130 0.77 -18.14 16.14
CA VAL A 130 -0.38 -19.03 15.93
C VAL A 130 -0.74 -19.77 17.22
N THR A 131 -2.02 -19.75 17.59
CA THR A 131 -2.49 -20.28 18.88
C THR A 131 -3.64 -21.27 18.75
N ARG A 132 -4.20 -21.44 17.55
CA ARG A 132 -5.34 -22.35 17.31
C ARG A 132 -5.08 -23.79 17.77
N HIS A 133 -3.85 -24.28 17.60
CA HIS A 133 -3.47 -25.63 18.04
C HIS A 133 -3.54 -25.81 19.57
N LEU A 134 -3.22 -24.75 20.34
CA LEU A 134 -3.38 -24.73 21.79
C LEU A 134 -4.84 -24.64 22.21
N ALA A 135 -5.63 -23.85 21.47
CA ALA A 135 -7.06 -23.71 21.70
C ALA A 135 -7.81 -25.05 21.52
N ILE A 136 -7.44 -25.84 20.50
CA ILE A 136 -8.01 -27.19 20.28
C ILE A 136 -7.70 -28.12 21.46
N ASN A 137 -6.51 -28.00 22.04
CA ASN A 137 -6.06 -28.83 23.16
C ASN A 137 -6.51 -28.29 24.54
N ASN A 138 -7.28 -27.20 24.57
CA ASN A 138 -7.68 -26.50 25.80
C ASN A 138 -6.50 -26.04 26.68
N THR A 139 -5.36 -25.73 26.07
CA THR A 139 -4.13 -25.26 26.75
C THR A 139 -3.82 -23.79 26.44
N LEU A 140 -4.81 -23.03 25.97
CA LEU A 140 -4.63 -21.62 25.62
C LEU A 140 -4.55 -20.78 26.91
N SER A 141 -3.42 -20.08 27.08
CA SER A 141 -3.21 -19.17 28.20
C SER A 141 -4.12 -17.95 28.13
N GLU A 142 -4.45 -17.39 29.29
CA GLU A 142 -5.16 -16.11 29.40
C GLU A 142 -4.38 -15.00 28.69
N GLY A 143 -5.09 -14.10 28.00
CA GLY A 143 -4.48 -13.02 27.21
C GLY A 143 -4.11 -13.39 25.76
N PHE A 144 -4.24 -14.65 25.34
CA PHE A 144 -4.08 -15.04 23.93
C PHE A 144 -5.43 -15.34 23.28
N SER A 145 -5.73 -14.70 22.14
CA SER A 145 -6.86 -15.08 21.28
C SER A 145 -6.55 -16.29 20.40
N ASN A 146 -7.59 -16.90 19.83
CA ASN A 146 -7.48 -18.05 18.93
C ASN A 146 -7.16 -17.59 17.51
N VAL A 147 -5.89 -17.73 17.13
CA VAL A 147 -5.35 -17.26 15.85
C VAL A 147 -4.84 -18.46 15.06
N SER A 148 -5.26 -18.51 13.80
CA SER A 148 -4.72 -19.40 12.78
C SER A 148 -4.08 -18.56 11.68
N ALA A 149 -3.02 -19.08 11.06
CA ALA A 149 -2.33 -18.37 9.99
C ALA A 149 -1.95 -19.32 8.85
N MET A 150 -1.93 -18.82 7.62
CA MET A 150 -1.49 -19.57 6.44
C MET A 150 -0.99 -18.63 5.34
N SER A 151 0.05 -19.05 4.62
CA SER A 151 0.44 -18.45 3.34
C SER A 151 0.09 -19.41 2.20
N PRO A 152 -0.98 -19.17 1.43
CA PRO A 152 -1.32 -19.99 0.28
C PRO A 152 -0.35 -19.72 -0.88
N GLY A 153 0.04 -20.77 -1.60
CA GLY A 153 0.78 -20.60 -2.86
C GLY A 153 -0.03 -19.83 -3.91
N VAL A 154 0.67 -19.25 -4.88
CA VAL A 154 0.04 -18.56 -6.01
C VAL A 154 -0.58 -19.54 -7.01
N MET A 155 -1.65 -19.13 -7.69
CA MET A 155 -2.33 -19.96 -8.70
C MET A 155 -1.37 -20.52 -9.76
N GLY A 156 -0.33 -19.78 -10.12
CA GLY A 156 0.67 -20.23 -11.10
C GLY A 156 1.44 -21.48 -10.68
N THR A 157 1.56 -21.76 -9.38
CA THR A 157 2.25 -22.94 -8.86
C THR A 157 1.29 -24.02 -8.38
N THR A 158 0.13 -23.63 -7.83
CA THR A 158 -0.82 -24.57 -7.22
C THR A 158 -1.94 -25.01 -8.17
N GLY A 159 -2.24 -24.22 -9.21
CA GLY A 159 -3.42 -24.40 -10.07
C GLY A 159 -4.76 -24.10 -9.38
N ILE A 160 -4.74 -23.63 -8.13
CA ILE A 160 -5.93 -23.32 -7.33
C ILE A 160 -5.94 -21.82 -7.06
N GLU A 161 -7.10 -21.18 -7.25
CA GLU A 161 -7.26 -19.77 -6.94
C GLU A 161 -7.15 -19.54 -5.43
N THR A 162 -6.40 -18.52 -5.05
CA THR A 162 -6.16 -18.17 -3.64
C THR A 162 -7.47 -17.90 -2.90
N TYR A 163 -8.46 -17.32 -3.59
CA TYR A 163 -9.81 -17.14 -3.07
C TYR A 163 -10.44 -18.47 -2.60
N ASP A 164 -10.36 -19.53 -3.41
CA ASP A 164 -11.00 -20.82 -3.11
C ASP A 164 -10.34 -21.49 -1.90
N VAL A 165 -9.02 -21.32 -1.75
CA VAL A 165 -8.28 -21.81 -0.57
C VAL A 165 -8.73 -21.08 0.68
N ILE A 166 -8.79 -19.74 0.64
CA ILE A 166 -9.11 -18.91 1.80
C ILE A 166 -10.56 -19.12 2.24
N SER A 167 -11.51 -19.12 1.31
CA SER A 167 -12.93 -19.33 1.63
C SER A 167 -13.13 -20.69 2.30
N THR A 168 -12.60 -21.75 1.67
CA THR A 168 -12.75 -23.12 2.17
C THR A 168 -12.10 -23.30 3.53
N MET A 169 -10.88 -22.79 3.72
CA MET A 169 -10.16 -22.90 4.99
C MET A 169 -10.84 -22.10 6.09
N SER A 170 -11.26 -20.86 5.81
CA SER A 170 -11.96 -20.01 6.77
C SER A 170 -13.21 -20.68 7.32
N ASP A 171 -14.00 -21.31 6.46
CA ASP A 171 -15.21 -22.06 6.86
C ASP A 171 -14.86 -23.33 7.62
N LYS A 172 -13.89 -24.09 7.12
CA LYS A 172 -13.50 -25.37 7.73
C LYS A 172 -12.95 -25.21 9.15
N ILE A 173 -12.18 -24.15 9.40
CA ILE A 173 -11.58 -23.89 10.71
C ILE A 173 -12.52 -23.15 11.65
N GLY A 174 -13.64 -22.63 11.13
CA GLY A 174 -14.62 -21.84 11.90
C GLY A 174 -14.05 -20.51 12.39
N ALA A 175 -13.31 -19.81 11.53
CA ALA A 175 -12.83 -18.46 11.82
C ALA A 175 -14.00 -17.45 11.78
N ASP A 176 -13.95 -16.46 12.66
CA ASP A 176 -14.98 -15.41 12.76
C ASP A 176 -14.71 -14.24 11.80
N PHE A 177 -13.43 -14.01 11.47
CA PHE A 177 -12.98 -13.00 10.51
C PHE A 177 -11.63 -13.39 9.91
N VAL A 178 -11.27 -12.74 8.81
CA VAL A 178 -10.01 -12.95 8.10
C VAL A 178 -9.19 -11.66 8.11
N ILE A 179 -7.89 -11.77 8.42
CA ILE A 179 -6.92 -10.70 8.18
C ILE A 179 -6.09 -11.11 6.97
N ILE A 180 -5.93 -10.23 6.00
CA ILE A 180 -5.14 -10.48 4.80
C ILE A 180 -3.97 -9.51 4.78
N VAL A 181 -2.78 -10.01 4.52
CA VAL A 181 -1.57 -9.20 4.35
C VAL A 181 -1.09 -9.39 2.91
N ASP A 182 -0.98 -8.31 2.16
CA ASP A 182 -0.64 -8.33 0.73
C ASP A 182 0.34 -7.21 0.36
N ALA A 183 1.16 -7.47 -0.65
CA ALA A 183 1.94 -6.44 -1.30
C ALA A 183 1.03 -5.61 -2.23
N LEU A 184 1.19 -4.29 -2.20
CA LEU A 184 0.45 -3.34 -3.02
C LEU A 184 1.38 -2.65 -4.03
N ALA A 185 0.77 -2.03 -5.04
CA ALA A 185 1.46 -1.06 -5.88
C ALA A 185 1.05 0.38 -5.52
N THR A 186 2.00 1.30 -5.57
CA THR A 186 1.76 2.75 -5.42
C THR A 186 2.09 3.48 -6.72
N ASN A 187 1.53 4.67 -6.88
CA ASN A 187 1.85 5.62 -7.94
C ASN A 187 2.88 6.67 -7.49
N SER A 188 3.52 6.51 -6.33
CA SER A 188 4.46 7.47 -5.77
C SER A 188 5.71 6.76 -5.26
N ILE A 189 6.86 7.14 -5.81
CA ILE A 189 8.16 6.60 -5.38
C ILE A 189 8.40 6.85 -3.88
N LYS A 190 7.88 7.96 -3.34
CA LYS A 190 8.06 8.31 -1.93
C LYS A 190 7.41 7.32 -0.95
N ARG A 191 6.42 6.54 -1.41
CA ARG A 191 5.63 5.65 -0.55
C ARG A 191 6.08 4.21 -0.56
N ILE A 192 6.96 3.83 -1.49
CA ILE A 192 7.49 2.47 -1.58
C ILE A 192 8.19 2.13 -0.26
N ASN A 193 7.75 1.08 0.40
CA ASN A 193 8.25 0.60 1.70
C ASN A 193 8.17 1.63 2.84
N LYS A 194 7.39 2.70 2.65
CA LYS A 194 7.24 3.82 3.61
C LYS A 194 5.78 4.09 3.98
N THR A 195 4.87 3.18 3.66
CA THR A 195 3.45 3.33 3.98
C THR A 195 2.85 1.96 4.26
N ILE A 196 1.99 1.86 5.27
CA ILE A 196 1.19 0.66 5.54
C ILE A 196 -0.27 1.06 5.56
N GLN A 197 -1.08 0.41 4.74
CA GLN A 197 -2.52 0.65 4.69
C GLN A 197 -3.28 -0.46 5.39
N ILE A 198 -4.27 -0.11 6.22
CA ILE A 198 -5.22 -1.05 6.82
C ILE A 198 -6.63 -0.68 6.36
N THR A 199 -7.45 -1.65 5.95
CA THR A 199 -8.85 -1.42 5.58
C THR A 199 -9.76 -2.56 6.00
N ASP A 200 -11.04 -2.26 6.26
CA ASP A 200 -12.11 -3.21 6.55
C ASP A 200 -12.93 -3.62 5.30
N THR A 201 -12.55 -3.10 4.12
CA THR A 201 -13.29 -3.32 2.87
C THR A 201 -12.93 -4.63 2.16
N GLY A 202 -11.86 -5.28 2.61
CA GLY A 202 -11.24 -6.41 1.92
C GLY A 202 -10.16 -5.98 0.93
N ILE A 203 -9.79 -6.89 0.04
CA ILE A 203 -8.72 -6.66 -0.93
C ILE A 203 -9.01 -7.35 -2.25
N LYS A 204 -8.50 -6.74 -3.34
CA LYS A 204 -8.43 -7.38 -4.64
C LYS A 204 -6.96 -7.70 -4.96
N PRO A 205 -6.52 -8.95 -4.75
CA PRO A 205 -5.11 -9.30 -4.87
C PRO A 205 -4.53 -8.99 -6.25
N GLY A 206 -3.36 -8.35 -6.28
CA GLY A 206 -2.67 -7.99 -7.52
C GLY A 206 -3.41 -6.97 -8.39
N SER A 207 -4.34 -6.19 -7.83
CA SER A 207 -5.06 -5.16 -8.58
C SER A 207 -4.14 -4.03 -9.07
N GLY A 208 -3.15 -3.61 -8.27
CA GLY A 208 -2.11 -2.66 -8.66
C GLY A 208 -1.17 -3.12 -9.78
N VAL A 209 -1.02 -4.43 -9.99
CA VAL A 209 -0.21 -4.99 -11.10
C VAL A 209 -1.04 -5.37 -12.33
N GLY A 210 -2.30 -4.93 -12.38
CA GLY A 210 -3.19 -5.16 -13.53
C GLY A 210 -3.91 -6.52 -13.53
N ASN A 211 -3.70 -7.37 -12.52
CA ASN A 211 -4.36 -8.67 -12.44
C ASN A 211 -5.85 -8.54 -12.07
N LYS A 212 -6.70 -9.37 -12.69
CA LYS A 212 -8.14 -9.46 -12.42
C LYS A 212 -8.47 -10.66 -11.54
N ARG A 213 -7.82 -10.78 -10.37
CA ARG A 213 -8.15 -11.85 -9.41
C ARG A 213 -9.51 -11.59 -8.75
N LYS A 214 -10.12 -12.67 -8.27
CA LYS A 214 -11.34 -12.58 -7.45
C LYS A 214 -11.04 -11.78 -6.19
N GLU A 215 -11.98 -10.93 -5.84
CA GLU A 215 -11.93 -10.13 -4.62
C GLU A 215 -12.11 -11.00 -3.37
N ILE A 216 -11.43 -10.63 -2.29
CA ILE A 216 -11.62 -11.20 -0.97
C ILE A 216 -12.17 -10.11 -0.06
N SER A 217 -13.47 -10.14 0.20
CA SER A 217 -14.20 -9.17 1.01
C SER A 217 -15.36 -9.86 1.73
N TYR A 218 -16.07 -9.10 2.56
CA TYR A 218 -17.31 -9.58 3.18
C TYR A 218 -18.30 -10.13 2.14
N ASP A 219 -18.45 -9.45 1.00
CA ASP A 219 -19.38 -9.85 -0.07
C ASP A 219 -19.04 -11.21 -0.70
N THR A 220 -17.75 -11.59 -0.71
CA THR A 220 -17.31 -12.80 -1.40
C THR A 220 -17.16 -13.99 -0.46
N ILE A 221 -16.57 -13.81 0.72
CA ILE A 221 -16.36 -14.90 1.69
C ILE A 221 -17.38 -14.93 2.84
N ASN A 222 -18.34 -13.99 2.85
CA ASN A 222 -19.39 -13.88 3.88
C ASN A 222 -18.88 -13.75 5.32
N LYS A 223 -17.69 -13.14 5.48
CA LYS A 223 -17.05 -12.88 6.78
C LYS A 223 -16.31 -11.55 6.74
N PRO A 224 -16.18 -10.82 7.87
CA PRO A 224 -15.40 -9.60 7.93
C PRO A 224 -13.96 -9.85 7.48
N VAL A 225 -13.44 -8.95 6.63
CA VAL A 225 -12.07 -9.01 6.11
C VAL A 225 -11.36 -7.71 6.46
N ILE A 226 -10.25 -7.80 7.18
CA ILE A 226 -9.32 -6.69 7.35
C ILE A 226 -8.14 -6.94 6.43
N ALA A 227 -7.84 -6.01 5.53
CA ALA A 227 -6.69 -6.09 4.65
C ALA A 227 -5.59 -5.12 5.11
N ILE A 228 -4.36 -5.61 5.13
CA ILE A 228 -3.13 -4.87 5.40
C ILE A 228 -2.33 -4.89 4.11
N GLY A 229 -2.11 -3.72 3.54
CA GLY A 229 -1.45 -3.55 2.27
C GLY A 229 -0.17 -2.73 2.39
N ILE A 230 0.90 -3.21 1.77
CA ILE A 230 2.22 -2.57 1.83
C ILE A 230 2.70 -2.27 0.41
N PRO A 231 2.86 -1.00 0.01
CA PRO A 231 3.36 -0.68 -1.32
C PRO A 231 4.85 -1.06 -1.44
N THR A 232 5.15 -2.09 -2.19
CA THR A 232 6.53 -2.58 -2.40
C THR A 232 7.04 -2.32 -3.81
N VAL A 233 6.15 -1.99 -4.74
CA VAL A 233 6.48 -1.72 -6.14
C VAL A 233 5.76 -0.48 -6.67
N VAL A 234 6.33 0.07 -7.72
CA VAL A 234 5.74 1.13 -8.53
C VAL A 234 5.83 0.75 -10.01
N ASP A 235 4.85 1.19 -10.79
CA ASP A 235 4.84 0.99 -12.24
C ASP A 235 5.97 1.78 -12.92
N ALA A 236 6.64 1.18 -13.92
CA ALA A 236 7.73 1.83 -14.64
C ALA A 236 7.31 3.13 -15.36
N THR A 237 6.07 3.22 -15.83
CA THR A 237 5.49 4.43 -16.43
C THR A 237 5.49 5.56 -15.41
N THR A 238 5.11 5.26 -14.16
CA THR A 238 5.12 6.25 -13.07
C THR A 238 6.51 6.81 -12.84
N ILE A 239 7.53 5.94 -12.69
CA ILE A 239 8.90 6.41 -12.48
C ILE A 239 9.37 7.26 -13.66
N THR A 240 9.06 6.85 -14.89
CA THR A 240 9.51 7.54 -16.09
C THR A 240 8.90 8.94 -16.18
N VAL A 241 7.58 9.06 -15.97
CA VAL A 241 6.87 10.34 -15.98
C VAL A 241 7.37 11.25 -14.85
N ASP A 242 7.49 10.73 -13.62
CA ASP A 242 7.98 11.49 -12.48
C ASP A 242 9.40 12.01 -12.72
N THR A 243 10.26 11.18 -13.30
CA THR A 243 11.64 11.57 -13.65
C THR A 243 11.65 12.69 -14.70
N ILE A 244 10.82 12.61 -15.74
CA ILE A 244 10.69 13.68 -16.74
C ILE A 244 10.21 14.97 -16.09
N GLN A 245 9.22 14.90 -15.20
CA GLN A 245 8.72 16.06 -14.46
C GLN A 245 9.79 16.66 -13.55
N MET A 246 10.58 15.85 -12.85
CA MET A 246 11.72 16.32 -12.05
C MET A 246 12.78 17.01 -12.90
N VAL A 247 13.10 16.47 -14.08
CA VAL A 247 14.02 17.09 -15.04
C VAL A 247 13.47 18.44 -15.52
N LEU A 248 12.19 18.53 -15.87
CA LEU A 248 11.54 19.78 -16.26
C LEU A 248 11.61 20.86 -15.17
N LYS A 249 11.35 20.48 -13.91
CA LYS A 249 11.49 21.38 -12.76
C LYS A 249 12.93 21.87 -12.60
N TYR A 250 13.90 20.96 -12.68
CA TYR A 250 15.30 21.32 -12.61
C TYR A 250 15.71 22.30 -13.72
N LEU A 251 15.30 22.04 -14.96
CA LEU A 251 15.60 22.89 -16.12
C LEU A 251 14.95 24.27 -16.00
N ASN A 252 13.71 24.34 -15.50
CA ASN A 252 13.04 25.61 -15.22
C ASN A 252 13.79 26.42 -14.15
N LEU A 253 14.22 25.76 -13.07
CA LEU A 253 15.01 26.38 -12.01
C LEU A 253 16.37 26.90 -12.55
N ALA A 254 17.02 26.13 -13.43
CA ALA A 254 18.27 26.52 -14.09
C ALA A 254 18.09 27.73 -15.03
N MET A 255 17.01 27.78 -15.83
CA MET A 255 16.70 28.94 -16.68
C MET A 255 16.49 30.23 -15.87
N ASN A 256 15.90 30.10 -14.69
CA ASN A 256 15.62 31.22 -13.79
C ASN A 256 16.83 31.58 -12.90
N ASN A 257 18.02 31.03 -13.16
CA ASN A 257 19.23 31.16 -12.34
C ASN A 257 19.01 30.81 -10.85
N GLY A 258 18.04 29.93 -10.57
CA GLY A 258 17.70 29.47 -9.23
C GLY A 258 18.54 28.30 -8.74
N THR A 259 19.34 27.67 -9.60
CA THR A 259 20.27 26.59 -9.21
C THR A 259 21.40 27.09 -8.32
N SER A 260 21.88 26.23 -7.44
CA SER A 260 23.04 26.49 -6.59
C SER A 260 24.25 26.93 -7.42
N LYS A 261 24.89 28.02 -6.98
CA LYS A 261 26.14 28.52 -7.58
C LYS A 261 27.29 27.51 -7.52
N ALA A 262 27.20 26.51 -6.64
CA ALA A 262 28.15 25.42 -6.52
C ALA A 262 28.18 24.52 -7.76
N ASN A 263 27.08 24.44 -8.53
CA ASN A 263 27.02 23.67 -9.78
C ASN A 263 28.00 24.18 -10.85
N ASN A 264 28.49 25.42 -10.74
CA ASN A 264 29.50 25.97 -11.64
C ASN A 264 30.93 25.52 -11.31
N ILE A 265 31.12 24.83 -10.18
CA ILE A 265 32.43 24.53 -9.59
C ILE A 265 32.60 23.02 -9.36
N THR A 266 31.50 22.28 -9.18
CA THR A 266 31.51 20.82 -9.03
C THR A 266 31.16 20.11 -10.34
N MET A 267 31.81 18.98 -10.62
CA MET A 267 31.44 18.10 -11.74
C MET A 267 30.12 17.35 -11.50
N GLU A 268 29.78 17.13 -10.22
CA GLU A 268 28.49 16.55 -9.83
C GLU A 268 27.49 17.67 -9.52
N PRO A 269 26.25 17.60 -10.08
CA PRO A 269 25.20 18.54 -9.75
C PRO A 269 24.81 18.41 -8.28
N VAL A 270 24.69 19.54 -7.57
CA VAL A 270 24.14 19.56 -6.22
C VAL A 270 22.66 19.21 -6.29
N LYS A 271 22.17 18.46 -5.30
CA LYS A 271 20.74 18.17 -5.15
C LYS A 271 19.97 19.46 -4.89
N GLU A 272 19.21 19.91 -5.88
CA GLU A 272 18.38 21.12 -5.78
C GLU A 272 17.03 20.83 -5.11
N ASP A 273 16.48 21.84 -4.44
CA ASP A 273 15.10 21.80 -3.97
C ASP A 273 14.14 22.15 -5.12
N LEU A 274 13.37 21.15 -5.56
CA LEU A 274 12.45 21.26 -6.70
C LEU A 274 11.00 21.55 -6.27
N THR A 275 10.73 21.74 -4.96
CA THR A 275 9.36 21.84 -4.43
C THR A 275 8.57 23.01 -5.00
N ASN A 276 9.21 24.17 -5.16
CA ASN A 276 8.58 25.41 -5.63
C ASN A 276 8.77 25.69 -7.13
N SER A 277 9.45 24.80 -7.85
CA SER A 277 9.61 24.95 -9.29
C SER A 277 8.37 24.42 -10.01
N HIS A 278 7.63 25.34 -10.61
CA HIS A 278 6.52 25.03 -11.49
C HIS A 278 6.93 25.37 -12.93
N PRO A 279 7.14 24.37 -13.79
CA PRO A 279 7.51 24.62 -15.18
C PRO A 279 6.42 25.42 -15.88
N SER A 280 6.79 26.48 -16.59
CA SER A 280 5.86 27.14 -17.51
C SER A 280 5.71 26.29 -18.77
N ASN A 281 4.56 26.43 -19.45
CA ASN A 281 4.34 25.71 -20.71
C ASN A 281 5.42 26.05 -21.75
N ASP A 282 5.92 27.29 -21.72
CA ASP A 282 7.04 27.74 -22.56
C ASP A 282 8.34 26.98 -22.25
N THR A 283 8.65 26.73 -20.97
CA THR A 283 9.81 25.91 -20.59
C THR A 283 9.67 24.47 -21.06
N ASN A 284 8.48 23.88 -20.88
CA ASN A 284 8.23 22.50 -21.27
C ASN A 284 8.43 22.30 -22.77
N VAL A 285 7.86 23.21 -23.57
CA VAL A 285 8.01 23.18 -25.04
C VAL A 285 9.45 23.46 -25.47
N ALA A 286 10.16 24.37 -24.80
CA ALA A 286 11.55 24.69 -25.14
C ALA A 286 12.49 23.48 -25.03
N PHE A 287 12.27 22.61 -24.04
CA PHE A 287 13.13 21.44 -23.81
C PHE A 287 12.60 20.13 -24.42
N PHE A 288 11.29 19.94 -24.47
CA PHE A 288 10.68 18.66 -24.88
C PHE A 288 9.78 18.79 -26.13
N GLY A 289 9.68 19.97 -26.73
CA GLY A 289 8.89 20.21 -27.94
C GLY A 289 7.42 19.79 -27.77
N ASN A 290 6.91 19.01 -28.71
CA ASN A 290 5.52 18.55 -28.71
C ASN A 290 5.15 17.72 -27.47
N PHE A 291 6.11 16.98 -26.89
CA PHE A 291 5.88 16.22 -25.66
C PHE A 291 5.63 17.14 -24.46
N GLY A 292 6.34 18.27 -24.41
CA GLY A 292 6.17 19.28 -23.36
C GLY A 292 4.82 19.99 -23.40
N ASN A 293 4.10 19.93 -24.53
CA ASN A 293 2.76 20.51 -24.68
C ASN A 293 1.64 19.55 -24.24
N LEU A 294 1.97 18.28 -24.00
CA LEU A 294 1.01 17.30 -23.49
C LEU A 294 0.75 17.55 -22.00
N SER A 295 -0.48 17.35 -21.57
CA SER A 295 -0.82 17.25 -20.15
C SER A 295 -0.13 16.03 -19.52
N GLU A 296 0.03 16.03 -18.20
CA GLU A 296 0.68 14.93 -17.47
C GLU A 296 0.00 13.56 -17.72
N THR A 297 -1.33 13.56 -17.85
CA THR A 297 -2.12 12.36 -18.18
C THR A 297 -1.84 11.86 -19.61
N GLU A 298 -1.71 12.77 -20.58
CA GLU A 298 -1.35 12.44 -21.96
C GLU A 298 0.10 11.95 -22.06
N GLN A 299 1.02 12.58 -21.34
CA GLN A 299 2.42 12.13 -21.24
C GLN A 299 2.49 10.70 -20.68
N ARG A 300 1.74 10.42 -19.61
CA ARG A 300 1.66 9.09 -19.01
C ARG A 300 1.11 8.05 -19.98
N THR A 301 0.02 8.37 -20.69
CA THR A 301 -0.57 7.47 -21.71
C THR A 301 0.44 7.15 -22.80
N LEU A 302 1.17 8.15 -23.28
CA LEU A 302 2.20 7.96 -24.31
C LEU A 302 3.36 7.10 -23.81
N VAL A 303 3.85 7.35 -22.59
CA VAL A 303 4.92 6.54 -21.99
C VAL A 303 4.47 5.09 -21.81
N GLU A 304 3.24 4.87 -21.35
CA GLU A 304 2.66 3.53 -21.21
C GLU A 304 2.61 2.84 -22.58
N GLU A 305 2.13 3.52 -23.64
CA GLU A 305 2.12 2.99 -25.01
C GLU A 305 3.51 2.74 -25.60
N VAL A 306 4.57 3.39 -25.09
CA VAL A 306 5.96 3.13 -25.51
C VAL A 306 6.56 1.95 -24.77
N LEU A 307 6.16 1.71 -23.52
CA LEU A 307 6.64 0.60 -22.69
C LEU A 307 5.87 -0.72 -22.97
N THR A 308 4.58 -0.62 -23.31
CA THR A 308 3.68 -1.75 -23.58
C THR A 308 3.96 -2.58 -24.87
N PRO A 309 4.51 -2.07 -25.99
CA PRO A 309 4.68 -2.82 -27.24
C PRO A 309 5.61 -4.02 -27.12
N GLN A 310 6.39 -4.12 -26.05
CA GLN A 310 7.21 -5.30 -25.74
C GLN A 310 6.52 -6.32 -24.81
N GLY A 311 5.29 -6.05 -24.36
CA GLY A 311 4.52 -6.95 -23.51
C GLY A 311 4.98 -7.02 -22.05
N TYR A 312 5.83 -6.09 -21.60
CA TYR A 312 6.31 -6.06 -20.21
C TYR A 312 5.47 -5.12 -19.35
N ASN A 313 4.71 -5.67 -18.39
CA ASN A 313 4.24 -4.91 -17.23
C ASN A 313 5.42 -4.75 -16.26
N LEU A 314 6.29 -3.76 -16.51
CA LEU A 314 7.49 -3.54 -15.70
C LEU A 314 7.12 -2.88 -14.37
N MET A 315 7.47 -3.57 -13.29
CA MET A 315 7.43 -3.05 -11.94
C MET A 315 8.85 -2.74 -11.48
N VAL A 316 8.99 -1.68 -10.70
CA VAL A 316 10.27 -1.22 -10.17
C VAL A 316 10.19 -1.18 -8.64
N THR A 317 11.29 -1.57 -8.01
CA THR A 317 11.47 -1.62 -6.56
C THR A 317 12.89 -1.13 -6.20
N PRO A 318 13.12 -0.60 -4.98
CA PRO A 318 14.46 -0.31 -4.49
C PRO A 318 15.40 -1.52 -4.55
N LYS A 319 16.70 -1.26 -4.65
CA LYS A 319 17.72 -2.31 -4.65
C LYS A 319 17.82 -3.06 -3.31
N GLU A 320 17.49 -2.39 -2.21
CA GLU A 320 17.58 -2.93 -0.84
C GLU A 320 16.26 -3.57 -0.38
N ILE A 321 15.36 -3.89 -1.32
CA ILE A 321 14.03 -4.44 -1.06
C ILE A 321 14.05 -5.69 -0.17
N ASP A 322 15.08 -6.53 -0.28
CA ASP A 322 15.18 -7.74 0.54
C ASP A 322 15.19 -7.42 2.03
N MET A 323 15.99 -6.42 2.44
CA MET A 323 16.08 -5.99 3.84
C MET A 323 14.82 -5.25 4.27
N GLU A 324 14.29 -4.36 3.42
CA GLU A 324 13.11 -3.58 3.75
C GLU A 324 11.86 -4.46 3.92
N VAL A 325 11.67 -5.48 3.07
CA VAL A 325 10.58 -6.45 3.20
C VAL A 325 10.74 -7.31 4.44
N GLU A 326 11.96 -7.74 4.76
CA GLU A 326 12.24 -8.49 6.00
C GLU A 326 11.87 -7.67 7.24
N ASP A 327 12.35 -6.43 7.34
CA ASP A 327 12.09 -5.56 8.50
C ASP A 327 10.61 -5.19 8.61
N LEU A 328 9.96 -4.81 7.51
CA LEU A 328 8.52 -4.52 7.49
C LEU A 328 7.69 -5.75 7.86
N SER A 329 8.08 -6.94 7.42
CA SER A 329 7.36 -8.17 7.77
C SER A 329 7.37 -8.45 9.28
N LYS A 330 8.51 -8.20 9.94
CA LYS A 330 8.65 -8.36 11.40
C LYS A 330 7.80 -7.33 12.14
N ILE A 331 7.86 -6.07 11.71
CA ILE A 331 7.04 -4.98 12.27
C ILE A 331 5.55 -5.34 12.19
N ILE A 332 5.07 -5.74 11.02
CA ILE A 332 3.65 -6.06 10.80
C ILE A 332 3.24 -7.29 11.60
N ALA A 333 4.07 -8.34 11.63
CA ALA A 333 3.81 -9.53 12.41
C ALA A 333 3.74 -9.21 13.92
N ASN A 334 4.66 -8.41 14.45
CA ASN A 334 4.66 -7.99 15.85
C ASN A 334 3.43 -7.13 16.16
N SER A 335 3.06 -6.20 15.30
CA SER A 335 1.83 -5.42 15.47
C SER A 335 0.57 -6.29 15.46
N LEU A 336 0.50 -7.29 14.57
CA LEU A 336 -0.59 -8.28 14.55
C LEU A 336 -0.64 -9.07 15.85
N ASN A 337 0.51 -9.53 16.33
CA ASN A 337 0.63 -10.27 17.59
C ASN A 337 0.12 -9.42 18.76
N ILE A 338 0.55 -8.16 18.84
CA ILE A 338 0.14 -7.22 19.89
C ILE A 338 -1.37 -6.92 19.81
N ALA A 339 -1.92 -6.72 18.62
CA ALA A 339 -3.34 -6.40 18.42
C ALA A 339 -4.27 -7.61 18.68
N LEU A 340 -3.84 -8.81 18.28
CA LEU A 340 -4.62 -10.04 18.40
C LEU A 340 -4.49 -10.72 19.77
N HIS A 341 -3.40 -10.48 20.51
CA HIS A 341 -3.17 -11.09 21.81
C HIS A 341 -3.13 -10.01 22.91
N PRO A 342 -4.27 -9.75 23.59
CA PRO A 342 -4.36 -8.71 24.63
C PRO A 342 -3.29 -8.80 25.73
N GLY A 343 -2.81 -10.01 26.04
CA GLY A 343 -1.75 -10.24 27.03
C GLY A 343 -0.41 -9.63 26.64
N LEU A 344 -0.13 -9.48 25.34
CA LEU A 344 1.10 -8.84 24.85
C LEU A 344 1.00 -7.31 24.93
N PHE A 345 -0.17 -6.73 24.62
CA PHE A 345 -0.39 -5.29 24.67
C PHE A 345 -0.10 -4.69 26.06
N ASN A 346 -0.53 -5.37 27.12
CA ASN A 346 -0.34 -4.90 28.51
C ASN A 346 1.13 -4.87 28.95
N GLY A 347 2.01 -5.67 28.32
CA GLY A 347 3.45 -5.63 28.56
C GLY A 347 4.12 -4.36 28.06
N TYR A 348 3.49 -3.62 27.14
CA TYR A 348 4.00 -2.39 26.54
C TYR A 348 3.44 -1.11 27.16
N THR A 349 2.41 -1.22 28.00
CA THR A 349 1.82 -0.09 28.76
C THR A 349 2.44 0.09 30.15
N SER A 350 3.58 -0.57 30.42
CA SER A 350 4.30 -0.52 31.71
C SER A 350 5.47 0.46 31.69
#